data_AF-A0A6G3MGZ1-F1
#
_entry.id   AF-A0A6G3MGZ1-F1
#
_cell.length_a   1.000
_cell.length_b   1.000
_cell.length_c   1.000
_cell.angle_alpha   90.00
_cell.angle_beta   90.00
_cell.angle_gamma   90.00
#
_symmetry.space_group_name_H-M   'P 1'
#
loop_
_entity.id
_entity.type
_entity.pdbx_description
1 polymer ?
#
loop_
_entity_poly.entity_id
_entity_poly.type
_entity_poly.pdbx_seq_one_letter_code
_entity_poly.pdbx_strand_id
1 'polypeptide(L)'
;IAIVNAMSLLVRIDFKLSPGQDLIELDTLIHLLAQYIINQDSTKDSNHTENYQANIEGSLDILYQIVNGININVLFSGIRDFEFTKEIGLLDILKLDLYHGWIVDPAHATLRELISHMTYNQLMEHICTWGEYDTETPEYKKYIMASKFLNGYPTQLSHYGLKLLVQSIPETKIGVFFRNDHFSTVIRRGRHLLTLVSDFGYQNNSNVVWEIVALSGSGQFLTCDFKIYRTPNMTGSQSSCVSSESKS
;
A
#
# COMPACT_ATOMS: atom_id res chain seq x y z
N ILE A 1 -9.98 -0.59 -1.62
CA ILE A 1 -9.69 0.43 -2.67
C ILE A 1 -8.42 0.12 -3.49
N ALA A 2 -7.25 -0.08 -2.88
CA ALA A 2 -6.01 -0.35 -3.63
C ALA A 2 -6.09 -1.51 -4.65
N ILE A 3 -6.78 -2.60 -4.29
CA ILE A 3 -7.02 -3.74 -5.19
C ILE A 3 -7.84 -3.31 -6.41
N VAL A 4 -8.97 -2.65 -6.18
CA VAL A 4 -9.88 -2.16 -7.22
C VAL A 4 -9.16 -1.22 -8.19
N ASN A 5 -8.39 -0.27 -7.67
CA ASN A 5 -7.58 0.65 -8.48
C ASN A 5 -6.53 -0.10 -9.31
N ALA A 6 -5.82 -1.06 -8.71
CA ALA A 6 -4.84 -1.88 -9.42
C ALA A 6 -5.50 -2.68 -10.57
N MET A 7 -6.63 -3.31 -10.30
CA MET A 7 -7.39 -4.09 -11.27
C MET A 7 -7.92 -3.24 -12.42
N SER A 8 -8.36 -2.01 -12.14
CA SER A 8 -8.80 -1.05 -13.14
C SER A 8 -7.64 -0.59 -14.03
N LEU A 9 -6.49 -0.23 -13.44
CA LEU A 9 -5.29 0.14 -14.20
C LEU A 9 -4.75 -1.00 -15.07
N LEU A 10 -4.97 -2.25 -14.65
CA LEU A 10 -4.65 -3.45 -15.42
C LEU A 10 -5.71 -3.78 -16.49
N VAL A 11 -6.79 -3.00 -16.59
CA VAL A 11 -7.91 -3.21 -17.51
C VAL A 11 -8.56 -4.59 -17.31
N ARG A 12 -8.55 -5.07 -16.07
CA ARG A 12 -9.15 -6.36 -15.67
C ARG A 12 -10.59 -6.20 -15.19
N ILE A 13 -10.92 -5.03 -14.67
CA ILE A 13 -12.28 -4.60 -14.31
C ILE A 13 -12.53 -3.22 -14.93
N ASP A 14 -13.78 -2.95 -15.27
CA ASP A 14 -14.21 -1.68 -15.85
C ASP A 14 -15.38 -1.09 -15.05
N PHE A 15 -15.27 0.19 -14.71
CA PHE A 15 -16.35 0.93 -14.06
C PHE A 15 -17.14 1.65 -15.15
N LYS A 16 -18.28 1.08 -15.53
CA LYS A 16 -19.22 1.78 -16.39
C LYS A 16 -19.92 2.88 -15.59
N LEU A 17 -19.22 4.00 -15.43
CA LEU A 17 -19.75 5.20 -14.80
C LEU A 17 -20.67 5.90 -15.79
N SER A 18 -21.88 6.25 -15.33
CA SER A 18 -22.77 7.12 -16.10
C SER A 18 -22.20 8.54 -16.16
N PRO A 19 -22.49 9.33 -17.22
CA PRO A 19 -22.07 10.74 -17.26
C PRO A 19 -22.56 11.50 -16.01
N GLY A 20 -21.64 12.09 -15.25
CA GLY A 20 -21.92 12.82 -14.00
C GLY A 20 -22.05 11.94 -12.75
N GLN A 21 -21.70 10.65 -12.83
CA GLN A 21 -21.63 9.78 -11.66
C GLN A 21 -20.28 9.93 -10.95
N ASP A 22 -20.30 10.55 -9.77
CA ASP A 22 -19.11 10.79 -8.94
C ASP A 22 -18.98 9.80 -7.76
N LEU A 23 -19.97 8.91 -7.60
CA LEU A 23 -20.03 7.94 -6.50
C LEU A 23 -20.24 6.52 -7.05
N ILE A 24 -19.52 5.57 -6.47
CA ILE A 24 -19.70 4.13 -6.70
C ILE A 24 -19.95 3.49 -5.34
N GLU A 25 -21.01 2.70 -5.24
CA GLU A 25 -21.31 1.93 -4.04
C GLU A 25 -20.28 0.82 -3.84
N LEU A 26 -19.92 0.58 -2.58
CA LEU A 26 -18.98 -0.48 -2.22
C LEU A 26 -19.40 -1.85 -2.78
N ASP A 27 -20.68 -2.19 -2.67
CA ASP A 27 -21.20 -3.46 -3.17
C ASP A 27 -20.95 -3.60 -4.67
N THR A 28 -21.07 -2.53 -5.45
CA THR A 28 -20.76 -2.57 -6.89
C THR A 28 -19.30 -2.99 -7.11
N LEU A 29 -18.36 -2.46 -6.33
CA LEU A 29 -16.94 -2.81 -6.43
C LEU A 29 -16.68 -4.28 -6.05
N ILE A 30 -17.35 -4.76 -5.00
CA ILE A 30 -17.25 -6.16 -4.54
C ILE A 30 -17.77 -7.11 -5.61
N HIS A 31 -18.95 -6.83 -6.18
CA HIS A 31 -19.53 -7.65 -7.24
C HIS A 31 -18.64 -7.72 -8.48
N LEU A 32 -17.99 -6.62 -8.87
CA LEU A 32 -17.04 -6.60 -9.99
C LEU A 32 -15.81 -7.49 -9.72
N LEU A 33 -15.25 -7.44 -8.50
CA LEU A 33 -14.13 -8.30 -8.13
C LEU A 33 -14.55 -9.78 -8.07
N ALA A 34 -15.70 -10.08 -7.49
CA ALA A 34 -16.24 -11.44 -7.41
C ALA A 34 -16.44 -12.03 -8.82
N GLN A 35 -17.06 -11.27 -9.73
CA GLN A 35 -17.23 -11.68 -11.13
C GLN A 35 -15.89 -11.95 -11.82
N TYR A 36 -14.88 -11.12 -11.59
CA TYR A 36 -13.55 -11.35 -12.14
C TYR A 36 -12.92 -12.65 -11.61
N ILE A 37 -13.00 -12.90 -10.30
CA ILE A 37 -12.47 -14.12 -9.65
C ILE A 37 -13.09 -15.36 -10.27
N ILE A 38 -14.42 -15.39 -10.35
CA ILE A 38 -15.15 -16.54 -10.88
C ILE A 38 -14.81 -16.79 -12.36
N ASN A 39 -14.64 -15.74 -13.15
CA ASN A 39 -14.23 -15.85 -14.55
C ASN A 39 -12.79 -16.38 -14.70
N GLN A 40 -11.92 -16.25 -13.70
CA GLN A 40 -10.61 -16.91 -13.72
C GLN A 40 -10.73 -18.41 -13.44
N ASP A 41 -11.61 -18.82 -12.52
CA ASP A 41 -11.79 -20.23 -12.16
C ASP A 41 -12.53 -21.03 -13.24
N SER A 42 -13.51 -20.43 -13.93
CA SER A 42 -14.25 -21.10 -15.02
C SER A 42 -13.39 -21.45 -16.24
N THR A 43 -12.20 -20.85 -16.37
CA THR A 43 -11.23 -21.24 -17.42
C THR A 43 -10.51 -22.57 -17.13
N LYS A 44 -10.67 -23.14 -15.92
CA LYS A 44 -9.95 -24.34 -15.48
C LYS A 44 -10.78 -25.64 -15.50
N ASP A 45 -12.11 -25.59 -15.53
CA ASP A 45 -12.95 -26.80 -15.56
C ASP A 45 -14.26 -26.64 -16.36
N SER A 46 -14.52 -27.56 -17.29
CA SER A 46 -15.62 -27.51 -18.28
C SER A 46 -16.94 -28.15 -17.83
N ASN A 47 -17.17 -28.34 -16.54
CA ASN A 47 -18.42 -28.87 -16.00
C ASN A 47 -18.68 -28.26 -14.61
N HIS A 48 -19.44 -27.17 -14.45
CA HIS A 48 -20.06 -26.84 -13.14
C HIS A 48 -20.95 -25.58 -13.20
N THR A 49 -22.27 -25.77 -13.26
CA THR A 49 -23.25 -24.70 -12.96
C THR A 49 -23.61 -24.66 -11.47
N GLU A 50 -23.48 -25.76 -10.73
CA GLU A 50 -23.80 -25.81 -9.29
C GLU A 50 -22.64 -25.35 -8.38
N ASN A 51 -21.37 -25.53 -8.76
CA ASN A 51 -20.24 -24.93 -8.00
C ASN A 51 -20.13 -23.43 -8.23
N TYR A 52 -20.75 -22.88 -9.27
CA TYR A 52 -20.66 -21.45 -9.58
C TYR A 52 -21.18 -20.61 -8.43
N GLN A 53 -22.38 -20.93 -7.92
CA GLN A 53 -23.05 -20.15 -6.88
C GLN A 53 -22.33 -20.23 -5.53
N ALA A 54 -21.87 -21.42 -5.13
CA ALA A 54 -21.07 -21.62 -3.91
C ALA A 54 -19.71 -20.90 -4.00
N ASN A 55 -19.08 -20.88 -5.18
CA ASN A 55 -17.82 -20.16 -5.40
C ASN A 55 -18.02 -18.64 -5.34
N ILE A 56 -19.17 -18.11 -5.76
CA ILE A 56 -19.51 -16.69 -5.58
C ILE A 56 -19.61 -16.37 -4.09
N GLU A 57 -20.44 -17.11 -3.36
CA GLU A 57 -20.69 -16.85 -1.94
C GLU A 57 -19.39 -16.90 -1.13
N GLY A 58 -18.56 -17.93 -1.34
CA GLY A 58 -17.25 -18.02 -0.70
C GLY A 58 -16.28 -16.89 -1.08
N SER A 59 -16.34 -16.39 -2.32
CA SER A 59 -15.52 -15.25 -2.76
C SER A 59 -16.02 -13.93 -2.16
N LEU A 60 -17.34 -13.75 -2.06
CA LEU A 60 -17.96 -12.56 -1.47
C LEU A 60 -17.61 -12.45 0.01
N ASP A 61 -17.67 -13.54 0.76
CA ASP A 61 -17.32 -13.54 2.19
C ASP A 61 -15.90 -13.02 2.43
N ILE A 62 -14.91 -13.49 1.64
CA ILE A 62 -13.51 -13.04 1.74
C ILE A 62 -13.38 -11.56 1.29
N LEU A 63 -14.09 -11.16 0.24
CA LEU A 63 -14.08 -9.77 -0.22
C LEU A 63 -14.66 -8.81 0.82
N TYR A 64 -15.75 -9.18 1.50
CA TYR A 64 -16.32 -8.40 2.60
C TYR A 64 -15.40 -8.37 3.82
N GLN A 65 -14.65 -9.44 4.10
CA GLN A 65 -13.60 -9.42 5.13
C GLN A 65 -12.52 -8.39 4.81
N ILE A 66 -12.05 -8.35 3.55
CA ILE A 66 -11.03 -7.39 3.09
C ILE A 66 -11.49 -5.94 3.25
N VAL A 67 -12.78 -5.64 3.07
CA VAL A 67 -13.34 -4.29 3.26
C VAL A 67 -13.15 -3.82 4.70
N ASN A 68 -13.40 -4.70 5.66
CA ASN A 68 -13.30 -4.37 7.09
C ASN A 68 -11.84 -4.27 7.57
N GLY A 69 -10.89 -4.65 6.71
CA GLY A 69 -9.46 -4.64 6.98
C GLY A 69 -8.84 -6.02 6.72
N ILE A 70 -7.62 -6.01 6.22
CA ILE A 70 -6.83 -7.24 6.05
C ILE A 70 -5.92 -7.37 7.27
N ASN A 71 -6.01 -8.48 7.99
CA ASN A 71 -5.03 -8.80 9.02
C ASN A 71 -3.70 -9.14 8.35
N ILE A 72 -2.76 -8.20 8.37
CA ILE A 72 -1.43 -8.34 7.79
C ILE A 72 -0.39 -8.36 8.91
N ASN A 73 0.52 -9.32 8.81
CA ASN A 73 1.65 -9.44 9.71
C ASN A 73 2.91 -9.68 8.86
N VAL A 74 3.78 -8.69 8.81
CA VAL A 74 4.96 -8.69 7.93
C VAL A 74 6.10 -9.50 8.54
N LEU A 75 6.96 -10.08 7.70
CA LEU A 75 8.28 -10.58 8.08
C LEU A 75 9.35 -9.59 7.64
N PHE A 76 10.43 -9.47 8.41
CA PHE A 76 11.48 -8.49 8.12
C PHE A 76 12.52 -8.95 7.08
N SER A 77 12.35 -10.13 6.47
CA SER A 77 13.30 -10.79 5.58
C SER A 77 13.25 -10.33 4.12
N GLY A 78 12.09 -9.96 3.60
CA GLY A 78 11.91 -9.73 2.16
C GLY A 78 10.64 -8.94 1.84
N ILE A 79 10.63 -8.26 0.70
CA ILE A 79 9.58 -7.28 0.34
C ILE A 79 8.18 -7.87 0.09
N ARG A 80 8.07 -9.19 0.05
CA ARG A 80 6.82 -9.95 -0.19
C ARG A 80 6.53 -10.92 0.95
N ASP A 81 7.28 -10.83 2.05
CA ASP A 81 7.24 -11.84 3.09
C ASP A 81 6.19 -11.42 4.13
N PHE A 82 5.07 -12.11 4.10
CA PHE A 82 3.94 -11.91 5.01
C PHE A 82 3.56 -13.24 5.65
N GLU A 83 3.01 -13.20 6.86
CA GLU A 83 2.26 -14.33 7.40
C GLU A 83 1.11 -14.66 6.45
N PHE A 84 0.97 -15.92 6.08
CA PHE A 84 -0.06 -16.34 5.15
C PHE A 84 -1.45 -16.21 5.79
N THR A 85 -2.34 -15.50 5.12
CA THR A 85 -3.76 -15.42 5.46
C THR A 85 -4.60 -15.70 4.23
N LYS A 86 -5.87 -16.07 4.42
CA LYS A 86 -6.78 -16.39 3.30
C LYS A 86 -7.00 -15.16 2.40
N GLU A 87 -7.01 -13.99 3.02
CA GLU A 87 -7.17 -12.68 2.40
C GLU A 87 -5.99 -12.34 1.49
N ILE A 88 -4.75 -12.68 1.90
CA ILE A 88 -3.57 -12.56 1.03
C ILE A 88 -3.67 -13.55 -0.14
N GLY A 89 -4.13 -14.78 0.11
CA GLY A 89 -4.35 -15.77 -0.95
C GLY A 89 -5.30 -15.29 -2.06
N LEU A 90 -6.22 -14.36 -1.76
CA LEU A 90 -7.07 -13.73 -2.78
C LEU A 90 -6.25 -12.92 -3.79
N LEU A 91 -5.15 -12.29 -3.37
CA LEU A 91 -4.31 -11.50 -4.26
C LEU A 91 -3.62 -12.38 -5.31
N ASP A 92 -3.31 -13.63 -4.98
CA ASP A 92 -2.78 -14.61 -5.95
C ASP A 92 -3.81 -14.93 -7.04
N ILE A 93 -5.08 -15.11 -6.68
CA ILE A 93 -6.19 -15.31 -7.63
C ILE A 93 -6.35 -14.08 -8.52
N LEU A 94 -6.27 -12.89 -7.93
CA LEU A 94 -6.32 -11.62 -8.64
C LEU A 94 -5.04 -11.33 -9.44
N LYS A 95 -4.00 -12.16 -9.33
CA LYS A 95 -2.68 -11.97 -9.96
C LYS A 95 -2.12 -10.59 -9.62
N LEU A 96 -2.22 -10.20 -8.36
CA LEU A 96 -1.66 -8.97 -7.80
C LEU A 96 -0.59 -9.32 -6.77
N ASP A 97 0.57 -8.70 -6.91
CA ASP A 97 1.65 -8.88 -5.95
C ASP A 97 1.42 -7.90 -4.77
N LEU A 98 1.55 -8.38 -3.52
CA LEU A 98 1.56 -7.57 -2.30
C LEU A 98 3.01 -7.29 -1.88
N TYR A 99 3.29 -6.03 -1.55
CA TYR A 99 4.62 -5.57 -1.16
C TYR A 99 4.61 -4.80 0.15
N HIS A 100 5.71 -4.87 0.90
CA HIS A 100 6.03 -3.95 2.00
C HIS A 100 7.54 -3.63 1.99
N GLY A 101 7.95 -2.62 2.75
CA GLY A 101 9.34 -2.13 2.75
C GLY A 101 10.02 -2.13 4.13
N TRP A 102 9.44 -2.81 5.10
CA TRP A 102 9.98 -2.88 6.46
C TRP A 102 10.99 -4.02 6.59
N ILE A 103 12.17 -3.84 6.01
CA ILE A 103 13.16 -4.90 5.83
C ILE A 103 14.41 -4.60 6.65
N VAL A 104 14.95 -5.61 7.32
CA VAL A 104 16.23 -5.49 8.02
C VAL A 104 17.38 -5.42 7.01
N ASP A 105 18.29 -4.46 7.20
CA ASP A 105 19.47 -4.33 6.34
C ASP A 105 20.44 -5.50 6.58
N PRO A 106 20.85 -6.26 5.55
CA PRO A 106 21.85 -7.32 5.66
C PRO A 106 23.20 -6.86 6.22
N ALA A 107 23.52 -5.57 6.16
CA ALA A 107 24.71 -5.01 6.80
C ALA A 107 24.70 -5.20 8.34
N HIS A 108 23.52 -5.34 8.95
CA HIS A 108 23.36 -5.63 10.38
C HIS A 108 23.13 -7.13 10.61
N ALA A 109 24.17 -7.95 10.42
CA ALA A 109 24.09 -9.41 10.45
C ALA A 109 23.40 -9.97 11.73
N THR A 110 23.79 -9.49 12.91
CA THR A 110 23.21 -9.94 14.20
C THR A 110 21.71 -9.61 14.32
N LEU A 111 21.31 -8.40 13.92
CA LEU A 111 19.89 -8.02 13.94
C LEU A 111 19.10 -8.83 12.91
N ARG A 112 19.67 -9.03 11.72
CA ARG A 112 19.04 -9.83 10.67
C ARG A 112 18.79 -11.26 11.15
N GLU A 113 19.81 -11.93 11.68
CA GLU A 113 19.66 -13.28 12.23
C GLU A 113 18.58 -13.34 13.32
N LEU A 114 18.52 -12.30 14.16
CA LEU A 114 17.54 -12.18 15.23
C LEU A 114 16.09 -12.07 14.72
N ILE A 115 15.81 -11.16 13.77
CA ILE A 115 14.41 -10.80 13.44
C ILE A 115 13.91 -11.29 12.08
N SER A 116 14.78 -11.77 11.18
CA SER A 116 14.35 -12.08 9.80
C SER A 116 13.30 -13.18 9.69
N HIS A 117 13.28 -14.11 10.65
CA HIS A 117 12.35 -15.24 10.71
C HIS A 117 11.11 -14.94 11.55
N MET A 118 11.04 -13.76 12.17
CA MET A 118 9.94 -13.35 13.03
C MET A 118 8.98 -12.47 12.25
N THR A 119 7.70 -12.65 12.54
CA THR A 119 6.70 -11.67 12.14
C THR A 119 6.75 -10.44 13.04
N TYR A 120 6.09 -9.34 12.66
CA TYR A 120 5.93 -8.16 13.52
C TYR A 120 5.33 -8.51 14.89
N ASN A 121 4.24 -9.28 14.92
CA ASN A 121 3.58 -9.68 16.18
C ASN A 121 4.52 -10.46 17.11
N GLN A 122 5.22 -11.48 16.57
CA GLN A 122 6.20 -12.26 17.33
C GLN A 122 7.34 -11.38 17.86
N LEU A 123 7.85 -10.45 17.05
CA LEU A 123 8.89 -9.53 17.49
C LEU A 123 8.39 -8.62 18.63
N MET A 124 7.14 -8.15 18.56
CA MET A 124 6.56 -7.32 19.62
C MET A 124 6.40 -8.09 20.93
N GLU A 125 5.92 -9.33 20.88
CA GLU A 125 5.87 -10.21 22.06
C GLU A 125 7.25 -10.39 22.68
N HIS A 126 8.27 -10.65 21.85
CA HIS A 126 9.64 -10.78 22.30
C HIS A 126 10.20 -9.49 22.90
N ILE A 127 9.91 -8.31 22.32
CA ILE A 127 10.35 -7.01 22.85
C ILE A 127 9.80 -6.78 24.26
N CYS A 128 8.53 -7.12 24.51
CA CYS A 128 7.93 -7.02 25.84
C CYS A 128 8.72 -7.87 26.85
N THR A 129 9.00 -9.13 26.52
CA THR A 129 9.75 -10.03 27.40
C THR A 129 11.21 -9.63 27.56
N TRP A 130 11.93 -9.31 26.49
CA TRP A 130 13.35 -8.96 26.55
C TRP A 130 13.62 -7.64 27.28
N GLY A 131 12.65 -6.72 27.26
CA GLY A 131 12.74 -5.44 27.97
C GLY A 131 12.72 -5.54 29.49
N GLU A 132 12.28 -6.67 30.05
CA GLU A 132 12.20 -6.92 31.50
C GLU A 132 13.52 -7.46 32.10
N TYR A 133 14.46 -7.89 31.27
CA TYR A 133 15.75 -8.45 31.72
C TYR A 133 16.75 -7.36 32.13
N ASP A 134 17.70 -7.74 32.98
CA ASP A 134 18.80 -6.86 33.40
C ASP A 134 19.64 -6.36 32.22
N THR A 135 20.13 -5.13 32.32
CA THR A 135 20.78 -4.42 31.20
C THR A 135 22.05 -5.07 30.63
N GLU A 136 22.70 -5.95 31.40
CA GLU A 136 23.92 -6.65 30.99
C GLU A 136 23.64 -7.95 30.21
N THR A 137 22.39 -8.42 30.22
CA THR A 137 21.99 -9.70 29.63
C THR A 137 22.02 -9.69 28.10
N PRO A 138 22.24 -10.85 27.46
CA PRO A 138 22.05 -11.00 26.01
C PRO A 138 20.62 -10.62 25.55
N GLU A 139 19.61 -10.91 26.36
CA GLU A 139 18.20 -10.61 26.11
C GLU A 139 17.97 -9.10 26.01
N TYR A 140 18.47 -8.33 26.98
CA TYR A 140 18.35 -6.88 26.93
C TYR A 140 19.07 -6.28 25.71
N LYS A 141 20.20 -6.86 25.27
CA LYS A 141 20.85 -6.46 24.01
C LYS A 141 19.97 -6.72 22.79
N LYS A 142 19.23 -7.84 22.74
CA LYS A 142 18.23 -8.13 21.68
C LYS A 142 17.12 -7.09 21.68
N TYR A 143 16.58 -6.75 22.86
CA TYR A 143 15.60 -5.68 23.03
C TYR A 143 16.10 -4.37 22.43
N ILE A 144 17.29 -3.89 22.81
CA ILE A 144 17.85 -2.64 22.30
C ILE A 144 18.00 -2.65 20.77
N MET A 145 18.49 -3.74 20.18
CA MET A 145 18.66 -3.85 18.73
C MET A 145 17.31 -3.81 18.00
N ALA A 146 16.33 -4.61 18.45
CA ALA A 146 15.01 -4.69 17.85
C ALA A 146 14.22 -3.38 18.00
N SER A 147 14.17 -2.82 19.22
CA SER A 147 13.50 -1.54 19.48
C SER A 147 14.12 -0.40 18.70
N LYS A 148 15.46 -0.35 18.59
CA LYS A 148 16.15 0.67 17.77
C LYS A 148 15.75 0.57 16.29
N PHE A 149 15.59 -0.63 15.76
CA PHE A 149 15.15 -0.83 14.39
C PHE A 149 13.71 -0.34 14.18
N LEU A 150 12.77 -0.75 15.03
CA LEU A 150 11.36 -0.34 14.91
C LEU A 150 11.20 1.19 15.08
N ASN A 151 11.85 1.76 16.09
CA ASN A 151 11.82 3.20 16.36
C ASN A 151 12.55 4.02 15.28
N GLY A 152 13.52 3.44 14.58
CA GLY A 152 14.19 4.06 13.43
C GLY A 152 13.33 4.10 12.17
N TYR A 153 12.30 3.24 12.08
CA TYR A 153 11.43 3.10 10.91
C TYR A 153 9.95 3.07 11.29
N PRO A 154 9.42 4.12 11.97
CA PRO A 154 8.06 4.12 12.48
C PRO A 154 7.00 4.13 11.37
N THR A 155 7.35 4.57 10.16
CA THR A 155 6.44 4.56 8.99
C THR A 155 6.47 3.25 8.21
N GLN A 156 6.97 2.17 8.83
CA GLN A 156 7.05 0.80 8.27
C GLN A 156 7.80 0.73 6.92
N LEU A 157 8.78 1.61 6.71
CA LEU A 157 9.61 1.64 5.51
C LEU A 157 11.06 1.92 5.89
N SER A 158 11.92 0.96 5.57
CA SER A 158 13.37 1.06 5.80
C SER A 158 14.11 1.58 4.56
N HIS A 159 15.30 2.17 4.75
CA HIS A 159 16.16 2.57 3.62
C HIS A 159 16.47 1.37 2.71
N TYR A 160 16.84 0.25 3.31
CA TYR A 160 17.16 -0.98 2.59
C TYR A 160 15.93 -1.53 1.86
N GLY A 161 14.78 -1.59 2.52
CA GLY A 161 13.53 -2.04 1.91
C GLY A 161 13.07 -1.17 0.74
N LEU A 162 13.16 0.16 0.84
CA LEU A 162 12.85 1.05 -0.29
C LEU A 162 13.77 0.80 -1.49
N LYS A 163 15.07 0.67 -1.24
CA LYS A 163 16.04 0.30 -2.29
C LYS A 163 15.69 -1.05 -2.92
N LEU A 164 15.37 -2.05 -2.10
CA LEU A 164 15.04 -3.40 -2.55
C LEU A 164 13.74 -3.42 -3.37
N LEU A 165 12.73 -2.65 -2.99
CA LEU A 165 11.49 -2.47 -3.76
C LEU A 165 11.76 -1.89 -5.16
N VAL A 166 12.53 -0.80 -5.24
CA VAL A 166 12.91 -0.17 -6.52
C VAL A 166 13.73 -1.11 -7.40
N GLN A 167 14.56 -1.96 -6.81
CA GLN A 167 15.38 -2.92 -7.55
C GLN A 167 14.59 -4.15 -8.02
N SER A 168 13.60 -4.59 -7.24
CA SER A 168 12.91 -5.87 -7.46
C SER A 168 11.62 -5.75 -8.24
N ILE A 169 10.88 -4.64 -8.13
CA ILE A 169 9.58 -4.48 -8.79
C ILE A 169 9.80 -4.12 -10.27
N PRO A 170 9.31 -4.93 -11.25
CA PRO A 170 9.39 -4.57 -12.66
C PRO A 170 8.52 -3.34 -13.00
N GLU A 171 8.92 -2.52 -13.99
CA GLU A 171 8.09 -1.39 -14.46
C GLU A 171 6.79 -1.84 -15.15
N THR A 172 6.71 -3.10 -15.55
CA THR A 172 5.52 -3.71 -16.16
C THR A 172 4.49 -4.20 -15.14
N LYS A 173 4.82 -4.12 -13.84
CA LYS A 173 4.00 -4.67 -12.76
C LYS A 173 3.27 -3.54 -12.02
N ILE A 174 1.99 -3.80 -11.77
CA ILE A 174 1.15 -3.06 -10.83
C ILE A 174 0.91 -3.99 -9.64
N GLY A 175 1.06 -3.47 -8.43
CA GLY A 175 0.86 -4.24 -7.20
C GLY A 175 0.12 -3.46 -6.13
N VAL A 176 0.00 -4.09 -4.97
CA VAL A 176 -0.49 -3.46 -3.74
C VAL A 176 0.69 -3.26 -2.80
N PHE A 177 0.75 -2.11 -2.15
CA PHE A 177 1.80 -1.76 -1.20
C PHE A 177 1.20 -1.49 0.17
N PHE A 178 1.68 -2.23 1.16
CA PHE A 178 1.35 -2.06 2.57
C PHE A 178 2.41 -1.20 3.25
N ARG A 179 1.97 -0.10 3.86
CA ARG A 179 2.82 0.80 4.63
C ARG A 179 1.97 1.62 5.59
N ASN A 180 2.43 1.72 6.84
CA ASN A 180 1.80 2.54 7.87
C ASN A 180 0.31 2.21 8.01
N ASP A 181 0.02 0.91 8.09
CA ASP A 181 -1.33 0.33 8.23
C ASP A 181 -2.30 0.71 7.10
N HIS A 182 -1.76 1.14 5.96
CA HIS A 182 -2.52 1.52 4.78
C HIS A 182 -2.09 0.73 3.54
N PHE A 183 -3.05 0.45 2.67
CA PHE A 183 -2.81 -0.21 1.37
C PHE A 183 -2.95 0.79 0.23
N SER A 184 -1.95 0.83 -0.64
CA SER A 184 -1.95 1.70 -1.82
C SER A 184 -1.67 0.90 -3.08
N THR A 185 -2.19 1.33 -4.23
CA THR A 185 -1.75 0.79 -5.53
C THR A 185 -0.36 1.31 -5.83
N VAL A 186 0.56 0.43 -6.20
CA VAL A 186 1.98 0.78 -6.41
C VAL A 186 2.48 0.39 -7.79
N ILE A 187 3.34 1.23 -8.36
CA ILE A 187 4.09 0.96 -9.59
C ILE A 187 5.54 1.40 -9.43
N ARG A 188 6.43 0.85 -10.24
CA ARG A 188 7.78 1.39 -10.44
C ARG A 188 7.84 2.23 -11.70
N ARG A 189 8.53 3.37 -11.64
CA ARG A 189 8.90 4.17 -12.80
C ARG A 189 10.35 4.65 -12.65
N GLY A 190 11.26 4.11 -13.46
CA GLY A 190 12.68 4.41 -13.33
C GLY A 190 13.18 4.13 -11.92
N ARG A 191 13.75 5.15 -11.26
CA ARG A 191 14.31 5.04 -9.91
C ARG A 191 13.30 5.32 -8.79
N HIS A 192 12.03 5.50 -9.13
CA HIS A 192 10.99 5.86 -8.17
C HIS A 192 9.95 4.76 -8.06
N LEU A 193 9.57 4.48 -6.82
CA LEU A 193 8.35 3.77 -6.49
C LEU A 193 7.24 4.82 -6.31
N LEU A 194 6.09 4.60 -6.93
CA LEU A 194 4.98 5.53 -6.94
C LEU A 194 3.73 4.87 -6.39
N THR A 195 3.01 5.56 -5.52
CA THR A 195 1.68 5.15 -5.04
C THR A 195 0.59 6.00 -5.68
N LEU A 196 -0.53 5.38 -6.03
CA LEU A 196 -1.69 6.10 -6.53
C LEU A 196 -2.31 6.92 -5.38
N VAL A 197 -2.55 8.21 -5.62
CA VAL A 197 -3.21 9.09 -4.66
C VAL A 197 -4.71 8.77 -4.68
N SER A 198 -5.24 8.35 -3.53
CA SER A 198 -6.66 8.01 -3.36
C SER A 198 -7.34 8.77 -2.22
N ASP A 199 -6.66 9.77 -1.65
CA ASP A 199 -7.22 10.60 -0.58
C ASP A 199 -8.28 11.56 -1.14
N PHE A 200 -9.42 11.61 -0.46
CA PHE A 200 -10.59 12.40 -0.88
C PHE A 200 -10.30 13.91 -0.96
N GLY A 201 -9.32 14.42 -0.20
CA GLY A 201 -8.88 15.81 -0.25
C GLY A 201 -8.34 16.24 -1.62
N TYR A 202 -7.93 15.31 -2.47
CA TYR A 202 -7.46 15.58 -3.83
C TYR A 202 -8.51 15.34 -4.92
N GLN A 203 -9.76 15.02 -4.57
CA GLN A 203 -10.82 14.70 -5.56
C GLN A 203 -11.01 15.77 -6.63
N ASN A 204 -10.85 17.05 -6.28
CA ASN A 204 -11.04 18.19 -7.17
C ASN A 204 -9.74 18.61 -7.89
N ASN A 205 -8.64 17.89 -7.67
CA ASN A 205 -7.33 18.18 -8.23
C ASN A 205 -6.89 17.05 -9.17
N SER A 206 -7.39 17.07 -10.40
CA SER A 206 -7.09 16.07 -11.43
C SER A 206 -5.61 15.95 -11.82
N ASN A 207 -4.77 16.90 -11.37
CA ASN A 207 -3.33 16.90 -11.63
C ASN A 207 -2.51 16.20 -10.54
N VAL A 208 -3.13 15.74 -9.45
CA VAL A 208 -2.48 14.96 -8.39
C VAL A 208 -2.93 13.51 -8.52
N VAL A 209 -2.08 12.67 -9.10
CA VAL A 209 -2.42 11.27 -9.43
C VAL A 209 -1.48 10.30 -8.74
N TRP A 210 -0.17 10.56 -8.77
CA TRP A 210 0.83 9.70 -8.15
C TRP A 210 1.61 10.44 -7.08
N GLU A 211 2.09 9.72 -6.08
CA GLU A 211 3.01 10.22 -5.06
C GLU A 211 4.28 9.38 -5.04
N ILE A 212 5.44 10.04 -5.00
CA ILE A 212 6.73 9.34 -4.84
C ILE A 212 6.83 8.77 -3.43
N VAL A 213 7.06 7.46 -3.30
CA VAL A 213 7.26 6.83 -2.00
C VAL A 213 8.55 7.35 -1.35
N ALA A 214 8.41 8.09 -0.26
CA ALA A 214 9.51 8.65 0.53
C ALA A 214 9.50 8.11 1.97
N LEU A 215 10.67 7.93 2.58
CA LEU A 215 10.82 7.43 3.96
C LEU A 215 10.11 8.31 5.00
N SER A 216 10.07 9.62 4.77
CA SER A 216 9.34 10.59 5.59
C SER A 216 7.83 10.37 5.62
N GLY A 217 7.28 9.71 4.59
CA GLY A 217 5.83 9.59 4.39
C GLY A 217 5.22 10.78 3.63
N SER A 218 6.04 11.73 3.18
CA SER A 218 5.58 12.87 2.37
C SER A 218 6.40 12.94 1.09
N GLY A 219 5.82 12.37 0.04
CA GLY A 219 6.39 12.35 -1.30
C GLY A 219 6.06 13.58 -2.11
N GLN A 220 6.77 13.74 -3.23
CA GLN A 220 6.37 14.71 -4.24
C GLN A 220 5.21 14.12 -5.07
N PHE A 221 4.19 14.93 -5.31
CA PHE A 221 3.08 14.57 -6.18
C PHE A 221 3.43 14.69 -7.66
N LEU A 222 2.84 13.83 -8.47
CA LEU A 222 2.97 13.77 -9.91
C LEU A 222 1.59 13.70 -10.59
N THR A 223 1.53 14.20 -11.82
CA THR A 223 0.41 14.09 -12.74
C THR A 223 0.29 12.67 -13.33
N CYS A 224 -0.79 12.41 -14.09
CA CYS A 224 -1.00 11.13 -14.78
C CYS A 224 0.12 10.75 -15.74
N ASP A 225 0.81 11.72 -16.33
CA ASP A 225 1.97 11.55 -17.22
C ASP A 225 3.32 11.59 -16.48
N PHE A 226 3.30 11.41 -15.16
CA PHE A 226 4.48 11.31 -14.28
C PHE A 226 5.34 12.58 -14.23
N LYS A 227 4.75 13.75 -14.49
CA LYS A 227 5.42 15.05 -14.32
C LYS A 227 5.20 15.56 -12.91
N ILE A 228 6.19 16.29 -12.39
CA ILE A 228 6.10 16.93 -11.09
C ILE A 228 4.90 17.87 -11.05
N TYR A 229 3.96 17.61 -10.13
CA TYR A 229 2.90 18.55 -9.82
C TYR A 229 3.50 19.74 -9.08
N ARG A 230 3.28 20.94 -9.62
CA ARG A 230 3.63 22.21 -8.97
C ARG A 230 2.32 22.90 -8.64
N THR A 231 2.15 23.28 -7.38
CA THR A 231 1.04 24.15 -7.01
C THR A 231 1.15 25.42 -7.86
N PRO A 232 0.05 25.90 -8.47
CA PRO A 232 0.06 27.20 -9.10
C PRO A 232 0.48 28.22 -8.05
N ASN A 233 1.60 28.91 -8.27
CA ASN A 233 1.99 30.01 -7.39
C ASN A 233 0.79 30.94 -7.22
N MET A 234 0.36 31.17 -5.99
CA MET A 234 -0.44 32.36 -5.65
C MET A 234 0.47 33.60 -5.79
N THR A 235 0.85 33.93 -7.02
CA THR A 235 1.47 35.21 -7.37
C THR A 235 0.47 35.97 -8.22
N GLY A 236 -0.49 36.59 -7.53
CA GLY A 236 -1.43 37.58 -8.06
C GLY A 236 -1.38 38.84 -7.22
N SER A 237 -0.42 39.71 -7.55
CA SER A 237 -0.51 41.19 -7.48
C SER A 237 -1.49 41.81 -6.47
N GLN A 238 -0.99 42.25 -5.31
CA GLN A 238 -1.46 43.51 -4.72
C GLN A 238 -0.52 44.62 -5.17
N SER A 239 -0.74 45.11 -6.39
CA SER A 239 -0.26 46.42 -6.83
C SER A 239 -1.43 47.40 -6.77
N SER A 240 -1.32 48.37 -5.87
CA SER A 240 -1.86 49.73 -5.96
C SER A 240 -3.36 49.90 -6.29
N CYS A 241 -4.14 50.22 -5.27
CA CYS A 241 -5.06 51.36 -5.33
C CYS A 241 -4.84 52.22 -4.09
N VAL A 242 -3.96 53.21 -4.24
CA VAL A 242 -3.97 54.41 -3.41
C VAL A 242 -5.15 55.24 -3.90
N SER A 243 -6.23 55.31 -3.13
CA SER A 243 -7.26 56.33 -3.29
C SER A 243 -7.20 57.26 -2.10
N SER A 244 -6.70 58.45 -2.39
CA SER A 244 -6.73 59.67 -1.59
C SER A 244 -8.10 59.98 -1.02
N GLU A 245 -8.18 60.20 0.28
CA GLU A 245 -9.22 61.04 0.88
C GLU A 245 -8.55 62.15 1.70
N SER A 246 -8.63 63.36 1.14
CA SER A 246 -8.40 64.60 1.86
C SER A 246 -9.61 65.50 1.65
N LYS A 247 -10.17 65.96 2.78
CA LYS A 247 -11.03 67.14 2.98
C LYS A 247 -12.49 67.04 2.50
N SER A 248 -13.44 67.06 3.44
CA SER A 248 -13.89 68.29 4.13
C SER A 248 -14.55 67.94 5.46
#